data_AF-U1PLS0-F1
#
_entry.id   AF-U1PLS0-F1
#
_cell.length_a   1.000
_cell.length_b   1.000
_cell.length_c   1.000
_cell.angle_alpha   90.00
_cell.angle_beta   90.00
_cell.angle_gamma   90.00
#
_symmetry.space_group_name_H-M   'P 1'
#
loop_
_entity.id
_entity.type
_entity.pdbx_description
1 polymer ?
#
loop_
_entity_poly.entity_id
_entity_poly.type
_entity_poly.pdbx_seq_one_letter_code
_entity_poly.pdbx_strand_id
1 'polypeptide(L)'
;MAYLGDGLPSVFDGDGYDPTALDRVVAGVILAQYGVSRPDGSTLNVLHAFGHALRDVFGLQQGVAHAVVAPHALRALFDAGVDPTPVAEGFGVPADAVVDRVVTIREKLDLPGTIRAATDRTDSADAAADDIATAAREATRDSFADNAPPKFGFDATAARGILRAAW
;
A
#
# COMPACT_ATOMS: atom_id res chain seq x y z
N MET A 1 5.69 20.76 2.54
CA MET A 1 6.05 19.89 3.68
C MET A 1 5.15 18.67 3.59
N ALA A 2 5.73 17.46 3.55
CA ALA A 2 4.98 16.22 3.40
C ALA A 2 4.87 15.53 4.76
N TYR A 3 3.73 15.64 5.47
CA TYR A 3 3.59 15.17 6.86
C TYR A 3 4.05 13.72 7.08
N LEU A 4 3.37 12.75 6.48
CA LEU A 4 3.70 11.33 6.63
C LEU A 4 5.03 10.98 5.95
N GLY A 5 5.29 11.57 4.77
CA GLY A 5 6.51 11.32 4.00
C GLY A 5 7.77 11.70 4.78
N ASP A 6 7.74 12.83 5.47
CA ASP A 6 8.89 13.33 6.24
C ASP A 6 8.92 12.76 7.66
N GLY A 7 7.76 12.54 8.29
CA GLY A 7 7.67 12.09 9.68
C GLY A 7 7.94 10.59 9.88
N LEU A 8 7.41 9.72 9.03
CA LEU A 8 7.55 8.27 9.20
C LEU A 8 9.02 7.79 9.16
N PRO A 9 9.86 8.24 8.21
CA PRO A 9 11.25 7.77 8.14
C PRO A 9 12.11 8.13 9.34
N SER A 10 11.76 9.17 10.10
CA SER A 10 12.58 9.70 11.19
C SER A 10 11.99 9.46 12.58
N VAL A 11 10.78 8.89 12.67
CA VAL A 11 10.09 8.75 13.96
C VAL A 11 10.82 7.82 14.92
N PHE A 12 11.61 6.87 14.40
CA PHE A 12 12.42 5.92 15.17
C PHE A 12 13.93 6.11 14.93
N ASP A 13 14.37 7.29 14.50
CA ASP A 13 15.81 7.56 14.34
C ASP A 13 16.49 7.66 15.71
N GLY A 14 17.30 6.65 16.07
CA GLY A 14 18.09 6.60 17.31
C GLY A 14 17.49 5.73 18.42
N ASP A 15 17.92 5.93 19.67
CA ASP A 15 17.53 5.09 20.83
C ASP A 15 16.14 5.44 21.40
N GLY A 16 15.27 6.09 20.62
CA GLY A 16 13.95 6.56 21.05
C GLY A 16 13.12 7.12 19.90
N TYR A 17 11.98 7.77 20.22
CA TYR A 17 11.14 8.43 19.22
C TYR A 17 11.42 9.93 19.15
N ASP A 18 11.43 10.51 17.95
CA ASP A 18 11.46 11.97 17.75
C ASP A 18 10.04 12.54 17.94
N PRO A 19 9.78 13.36 18.99
CA PRO A 19 8.46 13.95 19.22
C PRO A 19 7.97 14.83 18.07
N THR A 20 8.88 15.54 17.39
CA THR A 20 8.51 16.42 16.27
C THR A 20 8.11 15.59 15.06
N ALA A 21 8.79 14.48 14.80
CA ALA A 21 8.39 13.52 13.78
C ALA A 21 7.04 12.88 14.11
N LEU A 22 6.82 12.50 15.38
CA LEU A 22 5.56 11.93 15.83
C LEU A 22 4.38 12.90 15.64
N ASP A 23 4.55 14.18 15.98
CA ASP A 23 3.52 15.22 15.76
C ASP A 23 3.14 15.31 14.27
N ARG A 24 4.13 15.24 13.37
CA ARG A 24 3.88 15.23 11.92
C ARG A 24 3.14 13.98 11.49
N VAL A 25 3.51 12.81 12.02
CA VAL A 25 2.82 11.54 11.72
C VAL A 25 1.37 11.62 12.17
N VAL A 26 1.09 12.04 13.39
CA VAL A 26 -0.27 12.17 13.92
C VAL A 26 -1.11 13.14 13.10
N ALA A 27 -0.58 14.33 12.80
CA ALA A 27 -1.27 15.30 11.95
C ALA A 27 -1.55 14.74 10.55
N GLY A 28 -0.57 14.06 9.95
CA GLY A 28 -0.72 13.41 8.65
C GLY A 28 -1.77 12.31 8.64
N VAL A 29 -1.83 11.46 9.67
CA VAL A 29 -2.85 10.41 9.81
C VAL A 29 -4.25 11.04 9.93
N ILE A 30 -4.41 12.08 10.76
CA ILE A 30 -5.70 12.77 10.91
C ILE A 30 -6.15 13.37 9.57
N LEU A 31 -5.25 14.03 8.84
CA LEU A 31 -5.56 14.61 7.52
C LEU A 31 -5.93 13.52 6.49
N ALA A 32 -5.24 12.39 6.49
CA ALA A 32 -5.58 11.26 5.64
C ALA A 32 -6.99 10.71 5.95
N GLN A 33 -7.31 10.49 7.24
CA GLN A 33 -8.63 10.02 7.66
C GLN A 33 -9.76 11.01 7.35
N TYR A 34 -9.48 12.31 7.51
CA TYR A 34 -10.40 13.37 7.10
C TYR A 34 -10.64 13.33 5.59
N GLY A 35 -9.57 13.19 4.78
CA GLY A 35 -9.68 13.13 3.32
C GLY A 35 -10.42 11.88 2.81
N VAL A 36 -10.32 10.76 3.54
CA VAL A 36 -11.07 9.53 3.27
C VAL A 36 -12.57 9.71 3.43
N SER A 37 -13.01 10.46 4.44
CA SER A 37 -14.42 10.61 4.80
C SER A 37 -15.09 11.72 3.96
N ARG A 38 -15.76 11.36 2.86
CA ARG A 38 -16.49 12.32 2.03
C ARG A 38 -18.01 12.16 2.15
N PRO A 39 -18.81 13.23 1.97
CA PRO A 39 -20.27 13.15 2.03
C PRO A 39 -20.88 12.17 1.01
N ASP A 40 -20.21 12.00 -0.13
CA ASP A 40 -20.62 11.19 -1.27
C ASP A 40 -19.91 9.83 -1.35
N GLY A 41 -19.04 9.50 -0.40
CA GLY A 41 -18.38 8.20 -0.35
C GLY A 41 -17.02 8.21 0.33
N SER A 42 -16.19 7.24 -0.05
CA SER A 42 -14.85 7.03 0.51
C SER A 42 -13.79 7.16 -0.57
N THR A 43 -12.60 7.68 -0.23
CA THR A 43 -11.45 7.64 -1.15
C THR A 43 -10.64 6.35 -1.05
N LEU A 44 -11.05 5.41 -0.20
CA LEU A 44 -10.44 4.09 -0.13
C LEU A 44 -10.74 3.34 -1.43
N ASN A 45 -9.72 2.71 -2.00
CA ASN A 45 -9.78 2.07 -3.30
C ASN A 45 -9.12 0.68 -3.27
N VAL A 46 -8.73 0.19 -4.44
CA VAL A 46 -8.04 -1.10 -4.64
C VAL A 46 -6.84 -1.34 -3.70
N LEU A 47 -6.13 -0.31 -3.22
CA LEU A 47 -5.08 -0.50 -2.23
C LEU A 47 -5.62 -1.06 -0.90
N HIS A 48 -6.81 -0.63 -0.48
CA HIS A 48 -7.50 -1.19 0.70
C HIS A 48 -8.09 -2.57 0.43
N ALA A 49 -8.62 -2.79 -0.77
CA ALA A 49 -9.07 -4.11 -1.18
C ALA A 49 -7.95 -5.16 -1.08
N PHE A 50 -6.74 -4.83 -1.53
CA PHE A 50 -5.58 -5.70 -1.33
C PHE A 50 -5.22 -5.89 0.14
N GLY A 51 -5.24 -4.82 0.95
CA GLY A 51 -4.96 -4.90 2.38
C GLY A 51 -5.90 -5.85 3.11
N HIS A 52 -7.20 -5.81 2.82
CA HIS A 52 -8.19 -6.74 3.37
C HIS A 52 -7.95 -8.18 2.90
N ALA A 53 -7.75 -8.38 1.60
CA ALA A 53 -7.51 -9.72 1.06
C ALA A 53 -6.25 -10.39 1.65
N LEU A 54 -5.18 -9.63 1.84
CA LEU A 54 -3.95 -10.13 2.44
C LEU A 54 -4.11 -10.45 3.93
N ARG A 55 -4.87 -9.62 4.67
CA ARG A 55 -5.23 -9.93 6.06
C ARG A 55 -6.02 -11.25 6.12
N ASP A 56 -7.01 -11.41 5.26
CA ASP A 56 -7.95 -12.52 5.34
C ASP A 56 -7.35 -13.85 4.87
N VAL A 57 -6.49 -13.82 3.85
CA VAL A 57 -5.89 -15.04 3.27
C VAL A 57 -4.56 -15.40 3.95
N PHE A 58 -3.73 -14.42 4.30
CA PHE A 58 -2.38 -14.66 4.83
C PHE A 58 -2.24 -14.29 6.31
N GLY A 59 -3.28 -13.79 6.97
CA GLY A 59 -3.24 -13.43 8.39
C GLY A 59 -2.39 -12.19 8.69
N LEU A 60 -2.06 -11.38 7.68
CA LEU A 60 -1.20 -10.22 7.87
C LEU A 60 -1.88 -9.10 8.67
N GLN A 61 -1.13 -8.46 9.56
CA GLN A 61 -1.57 -7.21 10.19
C GLN A 61 -1.80 -6.15 9.10
N GLN A 62 -2.88 -5.40 9.19
CA GLN A 62 -3.37 -4.53 8.11
C GLN A 62 -2.33 -3.53 7.60
N GLY A 63 -1.57 -2.88 8.50
CA GLY A 63 -0.49 -1.97 8.12
C GLY A 63 0.64 -2.65 7.36
N VAL A 64 1.05 -3.86 7.79
CA VAL A 64 2.05 -4.69 7.09
C VAL A 64 1.55 -5.11 5.71
N ALA A 65 0.29 -5.54 5.60
CA ALA A 65 -0.32 -5.90 4.33
C ALA A 65 -0.26 -4.73 3.32
N HIS A 66 -0.59 -3.52 3.77
CA HIS A 66 -0.48 -2.31 2.97
C HIS A 66 0.97 -1.98 2.59
N ALA A 67 1.90 -2.06 3.55
CA ALA A 67 3.31 -1.75 3.31
C ALA A 67 3.94 -2.67 2.26
N VAL A 68 3.56 -3.94 2.26
CA VAL A 68 4.00 -4.93 1.26
C VAL A 68 3.40 -4.63 -0.12
N VAL A 69 2.07 -4.46 -0.22
CA VAL A 69 1.41 -4.42 -1.53
C VAL A 69 1.46 -3.05 -2.22
N ALA A 70 1.54 -1.96 -1.46
CA ALA A 70 1.39 -0.60 -2.00
C ALA A 70 2.40 -0.26 -3.13
N PRO A 71 3.72 -0.57 -3.02
CA PRO A 71 4.65 -0.32 -4.12
C PRO A 71 4.27 -1.01 -5.43
N HIS A 72 3.79 -2.25 -5.35
CA HIS A 72 3.41 -3.06 -6.51
C HIS A 72 2.09 -2.60 -7.12
N ALA A 73 1.09 -2.29 -6.27
CA ALA A 73 -0.19 -1.76 -6.71
C ALA A 73 -0.05 -0.37 -7.35
N LEU A 74 0.75 0.53 -6.77
CA LEU A 74 1.02 1.86 -7.34
C LEU A 74 1.71 1.76 -8.69
N ARG A 75 2.72 0.90 -8.83
CA ARG A 75 3.36 0.65 -10.13
C ARG A 75 2.35 0.20 -11.17
N ALA A 76 1.52 -0.79 -10.84
CA ALA A 76 0.48 -1.27 -11.76
C ALA A 76 -0.56 -0.20 -12.12
N LEU A 77 -0.94 0.67 -11.18
CA LEU A 77 -1.83 1.80 -11.43
C LEU A 77 -1.21 2.80 -12.41
N PHE A 78 0.05 3.16 -12.20
CA PHE A 78 0.76 4.11 -13.07
C PHE A 78 1.03 3.53 -14.45
N ASP A 79 1.40 2.25 -14.54
CA ASP A 79 1.55 1.53 -15.80
C ASP A 79 0.24 1.47 -16.60
N ALA A 80 -0.92 1.42 -15.91
CA ALA A 80 -2.25 1.50 -16.51
C ALA A 80 -2.68 2.95 -16.88
N GLY A 81 -1.82 3.95 -16.65
CA GLY A 81 -2.06 5.35 -17.02
C GLY A 81 -2.89 6.15 -16.01
N VAL A 82 -2.97 5.70 -14.75
CA VAL A 82 -3.45 6.52 -13.63
C VAL A 82 -2.43 7.61 -13.33
N ASP A 83 -2.90 8.86 -13.17
CA ASP A 83 -2.04 10.02 -12.96
C ASP A 83 -1.33 9.96 -11.58
N PRO A 84 0.01 9.88 -11.53
CA PRO A 84 0.76 9.87 -10.28
C PRO A 84 0.87 11.26 -9.62
N THR A 85 0.57 12.34 -10.34
CA THR A 85 0.86 13.72 -9.92
C THR A 85 0.31 14.06 -8.54
N PRO A 86 -0.96 13.75 -8.19
CA PRO A 86 -1.50 14.09 -6.86
C PRO A 86 -0.75 13.42 -5.71
N VAL A 87 -0.30 12.17 -5.90
CA VAL A 87 0.47 11.43 -4.90
C VAL A 87 1.90 11.96 -4.83
N ALA A 88 2.49 12.29 -5.98
CA ALA A 88 3.82 12.90 -6.09
C ALA A 88 3.90 14.24 -5.35
N GLU A 89 2.91 15.11 -5.56
CA GLU A 89 2.76 16.39 -4.85
C GLU A 89 2.63 16.16 -3.33
N GLY A 90 1.84 15.18 -2.91
CA GLY A 90 1.68 14.82 -1.50
C GLY A 90 2.98 14.35 -0.84
N PHE A 91 3.84 13.65 -1.59
CA PHE A 91 5.17 13.24 -1.13
C PHE A 91 6.25 14.32 -1.32
N GLY A 92 6.00 15.35 -2.11
CA GLY A 92 6.99 16.35 -2.49
C GLY A 92 8.13 15.78 -3.35
N VAL A 93 7.84 14.78 -4.18
CA VAL A 93 8.82 14.11 -5.06
C VAL A 93 8.38 14.16 -6.53
N PRO A 94 9.28 13.95 -7.50
CA PRO A 94 8.89 13.72 -8.89
C PRO A 94 7.95 12.53 -9.07
N ALA A 95 7.08 12.58 -10.08
CA ALA A 95 6.07 11.55 -10.35
C ALA A 95 6.65 10.12 -10.51
N ASP A 96 7.80 10.01 -11.17
CA ASP A 96 8.53 8.75 -11.38
C ASP A 96 9.22 8.23 -10.10
N ALA A 97 9.37 9.06 -9.07
CA ALA A 97 10.01 8.71 -7.80
C ALA A 97 9.02 8.26 -6.70
N VAL A 98 7.71 8.28 -6.97
CA VAL A 98 6.68 7.97 -5.96
C VAL A 98 6.83 6.56 -5.40
N VAL A 99 7.01 5.56 -6.25
CA VAL A 99 7.12 4.16 -5.82
C VAL A 99 8.38 3.96 -4.98
N ASP A 100 9.51 4.54 -5.40
CA ASP A 100 10.79 4.47 -4.68
C ASP A 100 10.70 5.18 -3.32
N ARG A 101 9.94 6.28 -3.24
CA ARG A 101 9.69 6.98 -1.98
C ARG A 101 8.90 6.09 -1.00
N VAL A 102 7.88 5.38 -1.47
CA VAL A 102 7.11 4.44 -0.63
C VAL A 102 7.99 3.28 -0.15
N VAL A 103 8.82 2.72 -1.03
CA VAL A 103 9.79 1.66 -0.68
C VAL A 103 10.77 2.15 0.39
N THR A 104 11.32 3.35 0.23
CA THR A 104 12.25 3.95 1.19
C THR A 104 11.60 4.13 2.57
N ILE A 105 10.35 4.59 2.62
CA ILE A 105 9.61 4.76 3.89
C ILE A 105 9.40 3.40 4.56
N ARG A 106 8.98 2.38 3.81
CA ARG A 106 8.80 1.01 4.32
C ARG A 106 10.09 0.47 4.95
N GLU A 107 11.21 0.62 4.26
CA GLU A 107 12.52 0.15 4.72
C GLU A 107 13.00 0.90 5.96
N LYS A 108 12.75 2.21 6.04
CA LYS A 108 13.06 3.02 7.23
C LYS A 108 12.24 2.65 8.46
N LEU A 109 11.07 2.05 8.26
CA LEU A 109 10.23 1.50 9.32
C LEU A 109 10.54 0.03 9.63
N ASP A 110 11.58 -0.55 9.00
CA ASP A 110 11.96 -1.97 9.12
C ASP A 110 10.79 -2.93 8.83
N LEU A 111 9.93 -2.55 7.87
CA LEU A 111 8.77 -3.36 7.50
C LEU A 111 9.13 -4.38 6.41
N PRO A 112 8.51 -5.58 6.41
CA PRO A 112 8.75 -6.60 5.39
C PRO A 112 8.52 -6.10 3.97
N GLY A 113 9.41 -6.51 3.06
CA GLY A 113 9.34 -6.10 1.66
C GLY A 113 8.43 -6.94 0.76
N THR A 114 8.05 -8.14 1.20
CA THR A 114 7.26 -9.09 0.41
C THR A 114 6.27 -9.86 1.30
N ILE A 115 5.24 -10.46 0.70
CA ILE A 115 4.23 -11.28 1.39
C ILE A 115 4.93 -12.48 2.04
N ARG A 116 5.87 -13.11 1.33
CA ARG A 116 6.64 -14.25 1.84
C ARG A 116 7.42 -13.87 3.10
N ALA A 117 8.12 -12.73 3.10
CA ALA A 117 8.85 -12.24 4.26
C ALA A 117 7.91 -11.88 5.42
N ALA A 118 6.75 -11.27 5.14
CA ALA A 118 5.78 -10.88 6.15
C ALA A 118 5.05 -12.07 6.82
N THR A 119 5.11 -13.25 6.20
CA THR A 119 4.46 -14.49 6.69
C THR A 119 5.46 -15.52 7.19
N ASP A 120 6.76 -15.19 7.25
CA ASP A 120 7.85 -16.13 7.55
C ASP A 120 7.84 -17.40 6.68
N ARG A 121 7.26 -17.30 5.49
CA ARG A 121 7.17 -18.41 4.52
C ARG A 121 8.47 -18.54 3.72
N THR A 122 8.71 -19.72 3.18
CA THR A 122 9.91 -20.02 2.38
C THR A 122 9.60 -20.62 1.02
N ASP A 123 8.34 -20.91 0.74
CA ASP A 123 7.89 -21.52 -0.49
C ASP A 123 7.86 -20.53 -1.67
N SER A 124 7.93 -21.08 -2.89
CA SER A 124 7.94 -20.28 -4.12
C SER A 124 6.54 -19.73 -4.42
N ALA A 125 6.47 -18.70 -5.29
CA ALA A 125 5.18 -18.16 -5.74
C ALA A 125 4.32 -19.22 -6.48
N ASP A 126 4.94 -20.27 -7.04
CA ASP A 126 4.21 -21.39 -7.65
C ASP A 126 3.61 -22.32 -6.60
N ALA A 127 4.33 -22.56 -5.49
CA ALA A 127 3.79 -23.31 -4.37
C ALA A 127 2.66 -22.55 -3.66
N ALA A 128 2.75 -21.22 -3.57
CA ALA A 128 1.72 -20.34 -3.01
C ALA A 128 0.63 -19.92 -4.03
N ALA A 129 0.61 -20.49 -5.24
CA ALA A 129 -0.24 -20.00 -6.32
C ALA A 129 -1.74 -19.99 -5.98
N ASP A 130 -2.21 -20.98 -5.23
CA ASP A 130 -3.61 -21.10 -4.82
C ASP A 130 -4.00 -20.04 -3.78
N ASP A 131 -3.14 -19.76 -2.82
CA ASP A 131 -3.34 -18.69 -1.83
C ASP A 131 -3.34 -17.32 -2.52
N ILE A 132 -2.36 -17.07 -3.40
CA ILE A 132 -2.27 -15.84 -4.19
C ILE A 132 -3.51 -15.66 -5.07
N ALA A 133 -3.98 -16.73 -5.73
CA ALA A 133 -5.19 -16.68 -6.53
C ALA A 133 -6.44 -16.44 -5.68
N THR A 134 -6.48 -16.96 -4.46
CA THR A 134 -7.57 -16.71 -3.50
C THR A 134 -7.58 -15.25 -3.07
N ALA A 135 -6.44 -14.71 -2.63
CA ALA A 135 -6.31 -13.29 -2.28
C ALA A 135 -6.65 -12.36 -3.45
N ALA A 136 -6.28 -12.71 -4.68
CA ALA A 136 -6.66 -11.93 -5.86
C ALA A 136 -8.19 -11.86 -6.04
N ARG A 137 -8.90 -12.97 -5.87
CA ARG A 137 -10.37 -12.99 -5.98
C ARG A 137 -11.03 -12.21 -4.85
N GLU A 138 -10.55 -12.36 -3.62
CA GLU A 138 -11.07 -11.62 -2.47
C GLU A 138 -10.85 -10.11 -2.65
N ALA A 139 -9.68 -9.68 -3.13
CA ALA A 139 -9.42 -8.27 -3.43
C ALA A 139 -10.41 -7.70 -4.45
N THR A 140 -10.76 -8.46 -5.49
CA THR A 140 -11.76 -7.98 -6.48
C THR A 140 -13.21 -8.02 -6.01
N ARG A 141 -13.51 -8.72 -4.92
CA ARG A 141 -14.86 -8.80 -4.32
C ARG A 141 -15.06 -7.81 -3.18
N ASP A 142 -13.98 -7.20 -2.71
CA ASP A 142 -14.03 -6.18 -1.68
C ASP A 142 -14.81 -4.95 -2.18
N SER A 143 -15.60 -4.34 -1.29
CA SER A 143 -16.42 -3.16 -1.63
C SER A 143 -15.60 -1.96 -2.13
N PHE A 144 -14.31 -1.87 -1.79
CA PHE A 144 -13.43 -0.80 -2.30
C PHE A 144 -12.88 -1.07 -3.69
N ALA A 145 -13.10 -2.26 -4.26
CA ALA A 145 -12.81 -2.54 -5.66
C ALA A 145 -13.63 -1.65 -6.62
N ASP A 146 -14.85 -1.27 -6.21
CA ASP A 146 -15.72 -0.36 -6.98
C ASP A 146 -15.12 1.04 -7.15
N ASN A 147 -14.21 1.43 -6.27
CA ASN A 147 -13.48 2.69 -6.33
C ASN A 147 -12.17 2.60 -7.15
N ALA A 148 -11.98 1.52 -7.94
CA ALA A 148 -10.85 1.39 -8.84
C ALA A 148 -10.81 2.55 -9.85
N PRO A 149 -9.63 3.16 -10.10
CA PRO A 149 -9.52 4.18 -11.14
C PRO A 149 -9.97 3.62 -12.49
N PRO A 150 -10.77 4.36 -13.30
CA PRO A 150 -11.39 3.83 -14.52
C PRO A 150 -10.43 3.18 -15.52
N LYS A 151 -9.17 3.64 -15.56
CA LYS A 151 -8.13 3.13 -16.47
C LYS A 151 -7.46 1.84 -16.01
N PHE A 152 -7.64 1.44 -14.75
CA PHE A 152 -6.86 0.36 -14.16
C PHE A 152 -7.33 -1.04 -14.61
N GLY A 153 -8.61 -1.20 -14.95
CA GLY A 153 -9.16 -2.50 -15.35
C GLY A 153 -8.99 -3.56 -14.26
N PHE A 154 -9.37 -3.23 -13.02
CA PHE A 154 -9.14 -4.09 -11.87
C PHE A 154 -9.96 -5.38 -11.94
N ASP A 155 -9.29 -6.49 -12.25
CA ASP A 155 -9.87 -7.83 -12.24
C ASP A 155 -8.96 -8.85 -11.53
N ALA A 156 -9.42 -10.09 -11.41
CA ALA A 156 -8.70 -11.13 -10.67
C ALA A 156 -7.35 -11.49 -11.33
N THR A 157 -7.21 -11.27 -12.65
CA THR A 157 -5.96 -11.52 -13.37
C THR A 157 -4.93 -10.43 -13.03
N ALA A 158 -5.34 -9.17 -13.10
CA ALA A 158 -4.53 -8.01 -12.73
C ALA A 158 -4.12 -8.09 -11.25
N ALA A 159 -5.08 -8.37 -10.36
CA ALA A 159 -4.83 -8.54 -8.93
C ALA A 159 -3.83 -9.67 -8.64
N ARG A 160 -3.98 -10.82 -9.31
CA ARG A 160 -3.04 -11.94 -9.18
C ARG A 160 -1.64 -11.58 -9.65
N GLY A 161 -1.50 -10.83 -10.75
CA GLY A 161 -0.20 -10.37 -11.24
C GLY A 161 0.53 -9.51 -10.21
N ILE A 162 -0.19 -8.57 -9.58
CA ILE A 162 0.34 -7.70 -8.53
C ILE A 162 0.76 -8.50 -7.30
N LEU A 163 -0.09 -9.42 -6.84
CA LEU A 163 0.21 -10.25 -5.67
C LEU A 163 1.37 -11.23 -5.91
N ARG A 164 1.51 -11.76 -7.14
CA ARG A 164 2.70 -12.56 -7.51
C ARG A 164 3.97 -11.72 -7.53
N ALA A 165 3.90 -10.45 -7.94
CA ALA A 165 5.05 -9.54 -7.90
C ALA A 165 5.43 -9.14 -6.46
N ALA A 166 4.47 -9.17 -5.54
CA ALA A 166 4.65 -8.85 -4.13
C ALA A 166 5.04 -10.07 -3.26
N TRP A 167 5.11 -11.29 -3.83
CA TRP A 167 5.51 -12.51 -3.13
C TRP A 167 7.01 -12.59 -2.89
#